data_AF-A0A7G8IR92-F1
#
_entry.id   AF-A0A7G8IR92-F1
#
_cell.length_a   1.000
_cell.length_b   1.000
_cell.length_c   1.000
_cell.angle_alpha   90.00
_cell.angle_beta   90.00
_cell.angle_gamma   90.00
#
_symmetry.space_group_name_H-M   'P 1'
#
loop_
_entity.id
_entity.type
_entity.pdbx_description
1 polymer ?
#
loop_
_entity_poly.entity_id
_entity_poly.type
_entity_poly.pdbx_seq_one_letter_code
_entity_poly.pdbx_strand_id
1 'polypeptide(L)'
;MEVMVSSVLVGISSTAALGVWNQAAALVHDTASMERKAADLEMLRLASHRWLAQHAANNVQLMTAVAPCHWDALAVAAAADAALPLPEGITRQWTQDSQLRGLWQELALVDDDGSVLIRRRQLLSPAAFGLCRS
;
A
#
# COMPACT_ATOMS: atom_id res chain seq x y z
N MET A 1 58.87 13.50 -35.28
CA MET A 1 57.48 13.00 -35.35
C MET A 1 57.14 12.39 -34.01
N GLU A 2 56.59 13.17 -33.09
CA GLU A 2 55.93 12.65 -31.88
C GLU A 2 54.60 13.39 -31.79
N VAL A 3 53.67 12.92 -32.61
CA VAL A 3 52.30 13.43 -32.66
C VAL A 3 51.41 12.24 -32.34
N MET A 4 50.45 12.47 -31.43
CA MET A 4 49.24 11.65 -31.23
C MET A 4 49.40 10.27 -30.58
N VAL A 5 49.81 10.19 -29.32
CA VAL A 5 49.40 9.07 -28.45
C VAL A 5 49.08 9.58 -27.04
N SER A 6 48.13 10.50 -26.90
CA SER A 6 47.58 10.84 -25.57
C SER A 6 46.16 11.40 -25.58
N SER A 7 45.52 11.55 -26.74
CA SER A 7 44.12 12.02 -26.82
C SER A 7 43.08 10.90 -26.95
N VAL A 8 43.48 9.63 -27.10
CA VAL A 8 42.52 8.51 -27.28
C VAL A 8 42.08 7.87 -25.95
N LEU A 9 42.81 8.08 -24.85
CA LEU A 9 42.49 7.46 -23.54
C LEU A 9 41.51 8.24 -22.66
N VAL A 10 41.05 9.43 -23.09
CA VAL A 10 40.07 10.25 -22.33
C VAL A 10 38.66 10.22 -22.95
N GLY A 11 38.50 9.62 -24.14
CA GLY A 11 37.20 9.52 -24.81
C GLY A 11 36.28 8.41 -24.25
N ILE A 12 36.84 7.41 -23.55
CA ILE A 12 36.10 6.20 -23.13
C ILE A 12 35.64 6.30 -21.67
N SER A 13 36.35 7.06 -20.82
CA SER A 13 35.95 7.28 -19.43
C SER A 13 34.73 8.19 -19.29
N SER A 14 34.51 9.09 -20.26
CA SER A 14 33.37 10.02 -20.25
C SER A 14 32.04 9.34 -20.57
N THR A 15 32.00 8.38 -21.51
CA THR A 15 30.75 7.66 -21.84
C THR A 15 30.38 6.63 -20.77
N ALA A 16 31.36 5.96 -20.19
CA ALA A 16 31.15 5.06 -19.06
C ALA A 16 30.67 5.81 -17.81
N ALA A 17 31.26 6.97 -17.50
CA ALA A 17 30.82 7.81 -16.38
C ALA A 17 29.38 8.32 -16.60
N LEU A 18 29.07 8.91 -17.77
CA LEU A 18 27.72 9.38 -18.09
C LEU A 18 26.68 8.24 -18.09
N GLY A 19 27.07 7.04 -18.52
CA GLY A 19 26.24 5.84 -18.44
C GLY A 19 25.92 5.45 -16.99
N VAL A 20 26.90 5.49 -16.09
CA VAL A 20 26.71 5.22 -14.65
C VAL A 20 25.85 6.30 -13.98
N TRP A 21 26.01 7.57 -14.33
CA TRP A 21 25.17 8.65 -13.82
C TRP A 21 23.72 8.53 -14.29
N ASN A 22 23.48 8.17 -15.55
CA ASN A 22 22.13 7.94 -16.06
C ASN A 22 21.47 6.70 -15.42
N GLN A 23 22.23 5.62 -15.21
CA GLN A 23 21.74 4.44 -14.51
C GLN A 23 21.44 4.73 -13.03
N ALA A 24 22.29 5.48 -12.35
CA ALA A 24 22.07 5.90 -10.97
C ALA A 24 20.85 6.84 -10.85
N ALA A 25 20.68 7.77 -11.79
CA ALA A 25 19.53 8.66 -11.82
C ALA A 25 18.22 7.89 -12.07
N ALA A 26 18.22 6.91 -12.97
CA ALA A 26 17.08 6.02 -13.19
C ALA A 26 16.75 5.21 -11.93
N LEU A 27 17.77 4.62 -11.29
CA LEU A 27 17.59 3.87 -10.05
C LEU A 27 17.00 4.74 -8.93
N VAL A 28 17.51 5.97 -8.76
CA VAL A 28 17.01 6.93 -7.76
C VAL A 28 15.57 7.34 -8.05
N HIS A 29 15.22 7.53 -9.32
CA HIS A 29 13.85 7.85 -9.72
C HIS A 29 12.89 6.70 -9.41
N ASP A 30 13.28 5.48 -9.72
CA ASP A 30 12.50 4.27 -9.47
C ASP A 30 12.31 4.04 -7.96
N THR A 31 13.36 4.24 -7.15
CA THR A 31 13.25 4.14 -5.69
C THR A 31 12.31 5.20 -5.12
N ALA A 32 12.43 6.46 -5.57
CA ALA A 32 11.55 7.53 -5.11
C ALA A 32 10.09 7.33 -5.55
N SER A 33 9.86 6.67 -6.69
CA SER A 33 8.52 6.27 -7.13
C SER A 33 7.94 5.18 -6.23
N MET A 34 8.72 4.14 -5.91
CA MET A 34 8.28 3.07 -5.01
C MET A 34 8.03 3.55 -3.58
N GLU A 35 8.87 4.44 -3.06
CA GLU A 35 8.68 5.04 -1.73
C GLU A 35 7.36 5.82 -1.64
N ARG A 36 7.04 6.61 -2.67
CA ARG A 36 5.75 7.32 -2.73
C ARG A 36 4.57 6.36 -2.72
N LYS A 37 4.61 5.31 -3.54
CA LYS A 37 3.55 4.29 -3.56
C LYS A 37 3.43 3.53 -2.23
N ALA A 38 4.55 3.28 -1.55
CA ALA A 38 4.54 2.69 -0.21
C ALA A 38 3.91 3.62 0.83
N ALA A 39 4.17 4.93 0.74
CA ALA A 39 3.55 5.95 1.58
C ALA A 39 2.04 6.06 1.34
N ASP A 40 1.59 5.96 0.09
CA ASP A 40 0.17 5.96 -0.26
C ASP A 40 -0.57 4.78 0.37
N LEU A 41 0.02 3.58 0.33
CA LEU A 41 -0.54 2.40 1.00
C LEU A 41 -0.68 2.61 2.51
N GLU A 42 0.32 3.23 3.16
CA GLU A 42 0.25 3.51 4.59
C GLU A 42 -0.79 4.59 4.90
N MET A 43 -0.91 5.61 4.06
CA MET A 43 -1.93 6.65 4.19
C MET A 43 -3.33 6.04 4.09
N LEU A 44 -3.57 5.16 3.11
CA LEU A 44 -4.84 4.44 2.97
C LEU A 44 -5.12 3.52 4.16
N ARG A 45 -4.10 2.86 4.69
CA ARG A 45 -4.21 2.01 5.89
C ARG A 45 -4.67 2.82 7.10
N LEU A 46 -4.03 3.97 7.33
CA LEU A 46 -4.36 4.90 8.41
C LEU A 46 -5.74 5.54 8.21
N ALA A 47 -6.08 5.92 6.97
CA ALA A 47 -7.39 6.46 6.63
C ALA A 47 -8.50 5.43 6.90
N SER A 48 -8.28 4.17 6.52
CA SER A 48 -9.19 3.05 6.79
C SER A 48 -9.42 2.85 8.28
N HIS A 49 -8.35 2.87 9.08
CA HIS A 49 -8.44 2.74 10.53
C HIS A 49 -9.21 3.92 11.16
N ARG A 50 -8.88 5.16 10.78
CA ARG A 50 -9.53 6.37 11.30
C ARG A 50 -11.00 6.45 10.92
N TRP A 51 -11.33 6.11 9.67
CA TRP A 51 -12.70 6.05 9.20
C TRP A 51 -13.50 5.06 10.04
N LEU A 52 -12.98 3.84 10.23
CA LEU A 52 -13.63 2.85 11.10
C LEU A 52 -13.82 3.40 12.51
N ALA A 53 -12.79 3.97 13.14
CA ALA A 53 -12.89 4.53 14.50
C ALA A 53 -13.99 5.59 14.65
N GLN A 54 -14.23 6.41 13.62
CA GLN A 54 -15.24 7.47 13.64
C GLN A 54 -16.67 6.96 13.38
N HIS A 55 -16.81 5.89 12.59
CA HIS A 55 -18.12 5.46 12.07
C HIS A 55 -18.62 4.15 12.69
N ALA A 56 -17.73 3.32 13.21
CA ALA A 56 -18.03 2.02 13.79
C ALA A 56 -19.09 2.08 14.90
N ALA A 57 -19.01 3.07 15.80
CA ALA A 57 -19.95 3.21 16.90
C ALA A 57 -21.35 3.68 16.46
N ASN A 58 -21.44 4.40 15.34
CA ASN A 58 -22.67 5.01 14.85
C ASN A 58 -23.36 4.17 13.76
N ASN A 59 -22.63 3.26 13.12
CA ASN A 59 -23.14 2.38 12.07
C ASN A 59 -23.28 0.94 12.57
N VAL A 60 -24.43 0.66 13.20
CA VAL A 60 -24.81 -0.71 13.64
C VAL A 60 -24.75 -1.72 12.50
N GLN A 61 -24.92 -1.26 11.25
CA GLN A 61 -24.87 -2.09 10.03
C GLN A 61 -23.47 -2.63 9.69
N LEU A 62 -22.39 -2.13 10.31
CA LEU A 62 -21.05 -2.68 10.10
C LEU A 62 -20.81 -3.97 10.89
N MET A 63 -21.66 -4.25 11.88
CA MET A 63 -21.57 -5.45 12.70
C MET A 63 -22.60 -6.50 12.25
N THR A 64 -22.26 -7.77 12.37
CA THR A 64 -23.23 -8.83 12.11
C THR A 64 -24.29 -8.90 13.21
N ALA A 65 -25.54 -9.15 12.81
CA ALA A 65 -26.63 -9.43 13.76
C ALA A 65 -26.53 -10.82 14.41
N VAL A 66 -25.72 -11.72 13.84
CA VAL A 66 -25.63 -13.14 14.23
C VAL A 66 -24.76 -13.33 15.47
N ALA A 67 -23.74 -12.50 15.66
CA ALA A 67 -22.83 -12.59 16.79
C ALA A 67 -22.44 -11.19 17.29
N PRO A 68 -22.60 -10.89 18.59
CA PRO A 68 -22.10 -9.62 19.14
C PRO A 68 -20.58 -9.56 18.96
N CYS A 69 -20.02 -8.36 18.82
CA CYS A 69 -18.57 -8.14 18.68
C CYS A 69 -17.93 -8.71 17.39
N HIS A 70 -18.68 -8.84 16.29
CA HIS A 70 -18.16 -9.30 15.02
C HIS A 70 -18.48 -8.33 13.88
N TRP A 71 -17.50 -8.11 12.99
CA TRP A 71 -17.73 -7.38 11.75
C TRP A 71 -18.58 -8.19 10.78
N ASP A 72 -19.45 -7.51 10.06
CA ASP A 72 -19.94 -8.00 8.77
C ASP A 72 -18.93 -7.60 7.69
N ALA A 73 -18.19 -8.57 7.17
CA ALA A 73 -17.13 -8.34 6.19
C ALA A 73 -17.65 -7.66 4.92
N LEU A 74 -18.86 -8.01 4.47
CA LEU A 74 -19.45 -7.46 3.25
C LEU A 74 -19.89 -6.01 3.48
N ALA A 75 -20.54 -5.75 4.62
CA ALA A 75 -20.97 -4.40 4.98
C ALA A 75 -19.78 -3.46 5.18
N VAL A 76 -18.72 -3.93 5.84
CA VAL A 76 -17.47 -3.17 6.01
C VAL A 76 -16.81 -2.90 4.66
N ALA A 77 -16.72 -3.90 3.78
CA ALA A 77 -16.15 -3.72 2.45
C ALA A 77 -16.92 -2.68 1.64
N ALA A 78 -18.24 -2.82 1.53
CA ALA A 78 -19.09 -1.91 0.77
C ALA A 78 -19.02 -0.47 1.31
N ALA A 79 -19.07 -0.29 2.63
CA ALA A 79 -18.99 1.02 3.25
C ALA A 79 -17.60 1.65 3.10
N ALA A 80 -16.53 0.86 3.21
CA ALA A 80 -15.17 1.34 3.02
C ALA A 80 -14.89 1.72 1.56
N ASP A 81 -15.43 0.99 0.59
CA ASP A 81 -15.23 1.30 -0.83
C ASP A 81 -16.01 2.56 -1.25
N ALA A 82 -17.17 2.82 -0.62
CA ALA A 82 -17.90 4.07 -0.79
C ALA A 82 -17.19 5.28 -0.15
N ALA A 83 -16.57 5.10 1.03
CA ALA A 83 -15.97 6.19 1.79
C ALA A 83 -14.50 6.47 1.45
N LEU A 84 -13.76 5.44 1.03
CA LEU A 84 -12.30 5.47 0.86
C LEU A 84 -11.94 4.88 -0.51
N PRO A 85 -12.15 5.63 -1.60
CA PRO A 85 -11.83 5.18 -2.95
C PRO A 85 -10.34 4.85 -3.07
N LEU A 86 -10.03 3.82 -3.87
CA LEU A 86 -8.67 3.37 -4.09
C LEU A 86 -8.03 4.13 -5.25
N PRO A 87 -6.77 4.56 -5.10
CA PRO A 87 -5.95 5.00 -6.22
C PRO A 87 -5.73 3.87 -7.23
N GLU A 88 -5.39 4.26 -8.46
CA GLU A 88 -5.02 3.32 -9.52
C GLU A 88 -3.84 2.42 -9.11
N GLY A 89 -3.88 1.16 -9.54
CA GLY A 89 -2.86 0.16 -9.20
C GLY A 89 -2.89 -0.32 -7.75
N ILE A 90 -3.84 0.15 -6.92
CA ILE A 90 -4.03 -0.35 -5.55
C ILE A 90 -5.30 -1.19 -5.47
N THR A 91 -5.17 -2.37 -4.89
CA THR A 91 -6.27 -3.28 -4.58
C THR A 91 -6.50 -3.35 -3.07
N ARG A 92 -7.75 -3.62 -2.69
CA ARG A 92 -8.16 -3.86 -1.31
C ARG A 92 -8.88 -5.18 -1.21
N GLN A 93 -8.49 -5.99 -0.25
CA GLN A 93 -9.18 -7.23 0.08
C GLN A 93 -9.54 -7.26 1.56
N TRP A 94 -10.70 -7.83 1.84
CA TRP A 94 -11.23 -8.02 3.18
C TRP A 94 -11.39 -9.51 3.42
N THR A 95 -10.86 -10.01 4.53
CA THR A 95 -10.94 -11.44 4.86
C THR A 95 -11.20 -11.62 6.34
N GLN A 96 -12.18 -12.44 6.69
CA GLN A 96 -12.46 -12.74 8.09
C GLN A 96 -11.25 -13.40 8.74
N ASP A 97 -10.89 -12.99 9.96
CA ASP A 97 -9.90 -13.73 10.74
C ASP A 97 -10.43 -15.14 11.04
N SER A 98 -9.57 -16.16 10.85
CA SER A 98 -9.94 -17.57 11.08
C SER A 98 -10.39 -17.84 12.53
N GLN A 99 -9.93 -17.03 13.48
CA GLN A 99 -10.32 -17.09 14.89
C GLN A 99 -11.48 -16.14 15.22
N LEU A 100 -12.11 -15.55 14.19
CA LEU A 100 -13.23 -14.61 14.29
C LEU A 100 -12.93 -13.36 15.14
N ARG A 101 -11.66 -13.01 15.36
CA ARG A 101 -11.26 -11.86 16.19
C ARG A 101 -11.46 -10.51 15.50
N GLY A 102 -11.72 -10.52 14.20
CA GLY A 102 -11.86 -9.30 13.41
C GLY A 102 -11.78 -9.57 11.91
N LEU A 103 -11.48 -8.49 11.19
CA LEU A 103 -11.41 -8.48 9.73
C LEU A 103 -10.01 -8.05 9.32
N TRP A 104 -9.35 -8.86 8.50
CA TRP A 104 -8.11 -8.48 7.85
C TRP A 104 -8.41 -7.55 6.69
N GLN A 105 -7.79 -6.38 6.70
CA GLN A 105 -7.67 -5.54 5.52
C GLN A 105 -6.31 -5.78 4.89
N GLU A 106 -6.29 -6.13 3.62
CA GLU A 106 -5.09 -6.22 2.81
C GLU A 106 -5.14 -5.15 1.72
N LEU A 107 -4.10 -4.32 1.65
CA LEU A 107 -3.89 -3.34 0.60
C LEU A 107 -2.65 -3.77 -0.19
N ALA A 108 -2.78 -3.84 -1.51
CA ALA A 108 -1.67 -4.25 -2.36
C ALA A 108 -1.53 -3.30 -3.55
N LEU A 109 -0.30 -2.85 -3.77
CA LEU A 109 0.11 -2.26 -5.03
C LEU A 109 0.37 -3.40 -6.01
N VAL A 110 -0.28 -3.34 -7.17
CA VAL A 110 -0.08 -4.28 -8.28
C VAL A 110 0.55 -3.56 -9.47
N ASP A 111 1.32 -4.28 -10.27
CA ASP A 111 1.74 -3.83 -11.59
C ASP A 111 0.66 -4.08 -12.65
N ASP A 112 0.96 -3.71 -13.90
CA ASP A 112 0.05 -3.83 -15.03
C ASP A 112 -0.30 -5.30 -15.36
N ASP A 113 0.59 -6.24 -14.99
CA ASP A 113 0.40 -7.68 -15.14
C ASP A 113 -0.39 -8.29 -13.94
N GLY A 114 -0.73 -7.47 -12.95
CA GLY A 114 -1.43 -7.87 -11.73
C GLY A 114 -0.54 -8.49 -10.65
N SER A 115 0.79 -8.45 -10.81
CA SER A 115 1.73 -8.95 -9.81
C SER A 115 1.80 -7.99 -8.62
N VAL A 116 1.79 -8.54 -7.41
CA VAL A 116 1.87 -7.73 -6.18
C VAL A 116 3.29 -7.24 -5.97
N LEU A 117 3.47 -5.92 -6.05
CA LEU A 117 4.74 -5.24 -5.80
C LEU A 117 4.95 -4.95 -4.31
N ILE A 118 3.91 -4.44 -3.64
CA ILE A 118 3.97 -4.07 -2.22
C ILE A 118 2.65 -4.47 -1.57
N ARG A 119 2.72 -5.03 -0.36
CA ARG A 119 1.56 -5.42 0.43
C ARG A 119 1.60 -4.81 1.83
N ARG A 120 0.44 -4.38 2.31
CA ARG A 120 0.20 -3.96 3.70
C ARG A 120 -1.04 -4.67 4.21
N ARG A 121 -0.95 -5.19 5.42
CA ARG A 121 -2.05 -5.95 6.03
C ARG A 121 -2.26 -5.49 7.47
N GLN A 122 -3.51 -5.31 7.87
CA GLN A 122 -3.88 -4.96 9.25
C GLN A 122 -5.12 -5.73 9.71
N LEU A 123 -5.12 -6.13 10.98
CA LEU A 123 -6.29 -6.73 11.62
C LEU A 123 -7.12 -5.65 12.29
N LEU A 124 -8.38 -5.52 11.91
CA LEU A 124 -9.33 -4.61 12.50
C LEU A 124 -10.29 -5.43 13.37
N SER A 125 -10.17 -5.35 14.69
CA SER A 125 -11.06 -6.04 15.63
C SER A 125 -12.11 -5.08 16.20
N PRO A 126 -13.40 -5.45 16.31
CA PRO A 126 -14.41 -4.57 16.89
C PRO A 126 -14.05 -4.14 18.33
N ALA A 127 -13.36 -5.00 19.08
CA ALA A 127 -12.90 -4.73 20.44
C ALA A 127 -11.88 -3.58 20.48
N ALA A 128 -10.97 -3.47 19.49
CA ALA A 128 -10.02 -2.35 19.42
C ALA A 128 -10.70 -1.00 19.17
N PHE A 129 -11.96 -1.00 18.74
CA PHE A 129 -12.79 0.20 18.56
C PHE A 129 -13.83 0.38 19.67
N GLY A 130 -13.74 -0.37 20.77
CA GLY A 130 -14.64 -0.22 21.91
C GLY A 130 -16.08 -0.67 21.65
N LEU A 131 -16.33 -1.45 20.59
CA LEU A 131 -17.68 -1.91 20.22
C LEU A 131 -18.13 -3.15 20.99
N CYS A 132 -17.23 -3.77 21.72
CA CYS A 132 -17.50 -4.99 22.46
C CYS A 132 -17.63 -4.67 23.94
N ARG A 133 -18.73 -5.12 24.55
CA ARG A 133 -18.88 -5.06 26.00
C ARG A 133 -18.01 -6.17 26.61
N SER A 134 -17.25 -5.82 27.65
CA SER A 134 -16.60 -6.78 28.56
C SER A 134 -17.61 -7.39 29.52
#